data_AF-A0A8B8ZM96-F1
#
_entry.id   AF-A0A8B8ZM96-F1
#
_cell.length_a   1.000
_cell.length_b   1.000
_cell.length_c   1.000
_cell.angle_alpha   90.00
_cell.angle_beta   90.00
_cell.angle_gamma   90.00
#
_symmetry.space_group_name_H-M   'P 1'
#
loop_
_entity.id
_entity.type
_entity.pdbx_description
1 polymer ?
#
loop_
_entity_poly.entity_id
_entity_poly.type
_entity_poly.pdbx_seq_one_letter_code
_entity_poly.pdbx_strand_id
1 'polypeptide(L)'
;MMNGRGGVGGGGGGGGPVKGLGEVLSLPILLAERVAKAVDEAESFRSECAEVGRLAEQVATMFRSAARRAAAYDRPVRRVLAEASKSLERALALVRRCKRSGVLRRVVTITTGSADFRKTLALLDASLADLRWLISIYSPDDDSGAVISLPPIASTDPILSWVWSYLPTIHSAAHHPADRAEAAQALANLALDNDRNKKIILEEGGAPLLLALLRDGPSIDAQIAAAAALASLASAPEHVAVLLRELAIPPS
;
A
#
# COMPACT_ATOMS: atom_id res chain seq x y z
N MET A 1 25.63 6.90 -51.57
CA MET A 1 25.91 6.03 -50.40
C MET A 1 26.10 6.95 -49.21
N MET A 2 25.46 6.87 -48.05
CA MET A 2 24.33 6.11 -47.49
C MET A 2 23.92 6.85 -46.20
N ASN A 3 22.64 6.74 -45.82
CA ASN A 3 21.98 7.37 -44.67
C ASN A 3 22.62 7.11 -43.29
N GLY A 4 22.31 8.00 -42.34
CA GLY A 4 22.51 7.79 -40.91
C GLY A 4 21.58 8.66 -40.03
N ARG A 5 20.26 8.50 -40.15
CA ARG A 5 19.28 8.97 -39.15
C ARG A 5 19.30 8.00 -37.96
N GLY A 6 19.65 8.48 -36.76
CA GLY A 6 19.20 7.90 -35.49
C GLY A 6 18.36 8.99 -34.81
N GLY A 7 17.07 8.84 -34.56
CA GLY A 7 16.44 7.68 -33.92
C GLY A 7 16.16 8.04 -32.46
N VAL A 8 15.43 9.13 -32.22
CA VAL A 8 14.96 9.51 -30.87
C VAL A 8 13.76 8.60 -30.56
N GLY A 9 14.04 7.51 -29.85
CA GLY A 9 13.02 6.60 -29.34
C GLY A 9 12.23 7.27 -28.22
N GLY A 10 11.00 7.67 -28.51
CA GLY A 10 10.01 8.04 -27.51
C GLY A 10 9.65 6.82 -26.66
N GLY A 11 10.14 6.81 -25.42
CA GLY A 11 9.66 5.90 -24.38
C GLY A 11 8.31 6.37 -23.87
N GLY A 12 7.25 6.03 -24.59
CA GLY A 12 5.88 6.16 -24.11
C GLY A 12 5.67 5.22 -22.93
N GLY A 13 5.79 5.76 -21.71
CA GLY A 13 5.33 5.10 -20.49
C GLY A 13 3.82 4.91 -20.59
N GLY A 14 3.39 3.67 -20.83
CA GLY A 14 1.99 3.28 -20.95
C GLY A 14 1.22 3.56 -19.67
N GLY A 15 0.61 4.74 -19.60
CA GLY A 15 -0.45 5.07 -18.66
C GLY A 15 -1.75 4.42 -19.12
N GLY A 16 -1.90 3.12 -18.88
CA GLY A 16 -3.24 2.52 -18.87
C GLY A 16 -4.12 3.25 -17.85
N PRO A 17 -5.45 3.30 -18.04
CA PRO A 17 -6.34 4.00 -17.11
C PRO A 17 -6.12 3.47 -15.68
N VAL A 18 -5.84 4.39 -14.75
CA VAL A 18 -5.69 4.06 -13.34
C VAL A 18 -7.02 3.49 -12.85
N LYS A 19 -7.04 2.20 -12.51
CA LYS A 19 -8.24 1.50 -12.03
C LYS A 19 -8.85 2.25 -10.85
N GLY A 20 -10.17 2.47 -10.87
CA GLY A 20 -10.88 3.06 -9.74
C GLY A 20 -10.71 2.18 -8.48
N LEU A 21 -10.70 2.78 -7.29
CA LEU A 21 -10.48 2.05 -6.04
C LEU A 21 -11.47 0.88 -5.86
N GLY A 22 -12.73 1.07 -6.27
CA GLY A 22 -13.75 0.00 -6.30
C GLY A 22 -13.36 -1.21 -7.16
N GLU A 23 -12.69 -0.99 -8.28
CA GLU A 23 -12.20 -2.07 -9.14
C GLU A 23 -11.02 -2.81 -8.46
N VAL A 24 -10.13 -2.07 -7.79
CA VAL A 24 -8.98 -2.64 -7.05
C VAL A 24 -9.45 -3.50 -5.86
N LEU A 25 -10.55 -3.13 -5.22
CA LEU A 25 -11.13 -3.85 -4.09
C LEU A 25 -11.82 -5.17 -4.47
N SER A 26 -12.30 -5.28 -5.71
CA SER A 26 -13.08 -6.45 -6.16
C SER A 26 -12.27 -7.74 -6.17
N LEU A 27 -11.01 -7.67 -6.61
CA LEU A 27 -10.14 -8.84 -6.78
C LEU A 27 -9.85 -9.57 -5.45
N PRO A 28 -9.35 -8.90 -4.39
CA PRO A 28 -9.08 -9.58 -3.13
C PRO A 28 -10.33 -10.22 -2.50
N ILE A 29 -11.50 -9.58 -2.60
CA ILE A 29 -12.76 -10.13 -2.09
C ILE A 29 -13.12 -11.42 -2.86
N LEU A 30 -13.08 -11.36 -4.19
CA LEU A 30 -13.34 -12.52 -5.04
C LEU A 30 -12.35 -13.67 -4.80
N LEU A 31 -11.07 -13.35 -4.57
CA LEU A 31 -10.06 -14.35 -4.25
C LEU A 31 -10.36 -15.05 -2.91
N ALA A 32 -10.75 -14.31 -1.87
CA ALA A 32 -11.12 -14.89 -0.59
C ALA A 32 -12.35 -15.80 -0.69
N GLU A 33 -13.38 -15.42 -1.45
CA GLU A 33 -14.55 -16.28 -1.72
C GLU A 33 -14.16 -17.56 -2.46
N ARG A 34 -13.23 -17.45 -3.42
CA ARG A 34 -12.68 -18.62 -4.12
C ARG A 34 -11.85 -19.52 -3.21
N VAL A 35 -11.15 -18.96 -2.22
CA VAL A 35 -10.45 -19.74 -1.18
C VAL A 35 -11.48 -20.50 -0.36
N ALA A 36 -12.52 -19.83 0.15
CA ALA A 36 -13.58 -20.47 0.94
C ALA A 36 -14.21 -21.67 0.20
N LYS A 37 -14.61 -21.47 -1.07
CA LYS A 37 -15.12 -22.56 -1.90
C LYS A 37 -14.12 -23.71 -2.07
N ALA A 38 -12.82 -23.41 -2.24
CA ALA A 38 -11.80 -24.44 -2.37
C ALA A 38 -11.58 -25.22 -1.07
N VAL A 39 -11.80 -24.59 0.08
CA VAL A 39 -11.74 -25.23 1.41
C VAL A 39 -12.87 -26.25 1.56
N ASP A 40 -14.09 -25.92 1.14
CA ASP A 40 -15.23 -26.85 1.18
C ASP A 40 -15.00 -28.11 0.33
N GLU A 41 -14.28 -27.95 -0.79
CA GLU A 41 -13.92 -29.03 -1.71
C GLU A 41 -12.66 -29.82 -1.28
N ALA A 42 -12.00 -29.46 -0.17
CA ALA A 42 -10.76 -30.10 0.25
C ALA A 42 -11.00 -31.52 0.80
N GLU A 43 -10.26 -32.51 0.30
CA GLU A 43 -10.34 -33.91 0.74
C GLU A 43 -9.22 -34.32 1.72
N SER A 44 -8.17 -33.51 1.81
CA SER A 44 -6.96 -33.70 2.63
C SER A 44 -6.56 -32.41 3.34
N PHE A 45 -5.76 -32.49 4.41
CA PHE A 45 -5.32 -31.34 5.22
C PHE A 45 -6.48 -30.41 5.61
N ARG A 46 -7.62 -30.99 6.03
CA ARG A 46 -8.88 -30.27 6.23
C ARG A 46 -8.76 -29.18 7.28
N SER A 47 -8.04 -29.45 8.38
CA SER A 47 -7.76 -28.48 9.44
C SER A 47 -6.98 -27.27 8.93
N GLU A 48 -5.90 -27.51 8.18
CA GLU A 48 -5.04 -26.46 7.66
C GLU A 48 -5.75 -25.66 6.56
N CYS A 49 -6.56 -26.31 5.73
CA CYS A 49 -7.42 -25.63 4.75
C CYS A 49 -8.45 -24.73 5.45
N ALA A 50 -9.09 -25.23 6.52
CA ALA A 50 -10.05 -24.44 7.29
C ALA A 50 -9.40 -23.19 7.92
N GLU A 51 -8.18 -23.33 8.44
CA GLU A 51 -7.45 -22.19 9.00
C GLU A 51 -7.08 -21.15 7.93
N VAL A 52 -6.62 -21.59 6.75
CA VAL A 52 -6.38 -20.71 5.60
C VAL A 52 -7.66 -19.98 5.18
N GLY A 53 -8.80 -20.70 5.13
CA GLY A 53 -10.11 -20.11 4.83
C GLY A 53 -10.50 -19.02 5.83
N ARG A 54 -10.34 -19.28 7.13
CA ARG A 54 -10.63 -18.32 8.19
C ARG A 54 -9.81 -17.03 8.03
N LEU A 55 -8.50 -17.13 7.79
CA LEU A 55 -7.66 -15.94 7.60
C LEU A 55 -8.03 -15.18 6.32
N ALA A 56 -8.31 -15.89 5.21
CA ALA A 56 -8.74 -15.27 3.97
C ALA A 56 -10.04 -14.47 4.13
N GLU A 57 -11.00 -14.97 4.90
CA GLU A 57 -12.25 -14.26 5.21
C GLU A 57 -12.01 -13.02 6.09
N GLN A 58 -11.10 -13.10 7.07
CA GLN A 58 -10.70 -11.93 7.86
C GLN A 58 -10.08 -10.85 6.98
N VAL A 59 -9.21 -11.25 6.03
CA VAL A 59 -8.60 -10.33 5.06
C VAL A 59 -9.69 -9.65 4.23
N ALA A 60 -10.65 -10.40 3.68
CA ALA A 60 -11.79 -9.85 2.94
C ALA A 60 -12.63 -8.86 3.76
N THR A 61 -12.89 -9.18 5.02
CA THR A 61 -13.65 -8.31 5.93
C THR A 61 -12.93 -6.99 6.18
N MET A 62 -11.62 -7.03 6.43
CA MET A 62 -10.83 -5.83 6.65
C MET A 62 -10.72 -4.96 5.39
N PHE A 63 -10.66 -5.56 4.19
CA PHE A 63 -10.71 -4.78 2.96
C PHE A 63 -11.98 -3.94 2.82
N ARG A 64 -13.15 -4.53 3.13
CA ARG A 64 -14.41 -3.77 3.12
C ARG A 64 -14.39 -2.61 4.11
N SER A 65 -13.69 -2.76 5.24
CA SER A 65 -13.52 -1.71 6.24
C SER A 65 -12.51 -0.63 5.83
N ALA A 66 -11.41 -1.00 5.17
CA ALA A 66 -10.42 -0.06 4.65
C ALA A 66 -10.97 0.74 3.45
N ALA A 67 -11.72 0.08 2.56
CA ALA A 67 -12.37 0.68 1.40
C ALA A 67 -13.23 1.90 1.72
N ARG A 68 -13.98 1.85 2.83
CA ARG A 68 -14.86 2.94 3.27
C ARG A 68 -14.09 4.18 3.76
N ARG A 69 -12.83 4.00 4.14
CA ARG A 69 -12.01 5.03 4.80
C ARG A 69 -10.91 5.59 3.90
N ALA A 70 -10.59 4.90 2.82
CA ALA A 70 -9.65 5.36 1.81
C ALA A 70 -10.22 6.63 1.14
N ALA A 71 -9.72 7.79 1.58
CA ALA A 71 -10.03 9.12 1.06
C ALA A 71 -9.30 9.39 -0.28
N ALA A 72 -8.96 10.65 -0.57
CA ALA A 72 -8.29 11.06 -1.80
C ALA A 72 -6.83 10.55 -1.96
N TYR A 73 -6.24 9.98 -0.91
CA TYR A 73 -4.90 9.38 -0.94
C TYR A 73 -4.98 7.85 -0.87
N ASP A 74 -4.92 7.18 -2.02
CA ASP A 74 -5.17 5.73 -2.11
C ASP A 74 -3.91 4.89 -2.39
N ARG A 75 -2.72 5.51 -2.50
CA ARG A 75 -1.45 4.81 -2.82
C ARG A 75 -1.09 3.67 -1.86
N PRO A 76 -1.05 3.86 -0.53
CA PRO A 76 -0.81 2.77 0.42
C PRO A 76 -1.90 1.70 0.35
N VAL A 77 -3.15 2.13 0.15
CA VAL A 77 -4.30 1.23 0.02
C VAL A 77 -4.11 0.28 -1.16
N ARG A 78 -3.73 0.80 -2.32
CA ARG A 78 -3.46 0.01 -3.54
C ARG A 78 -2.33 -0.99 -3.35
N ARG A 79 -1.23 -0.60 -2.69
CA ARG A 79 -0.10 -1.51 -2.45
C ARG A 79 -0.43 -2.61 -1.46
N VAL A 80 -1.08 -2.28 -0.34
CA VAL A 80 -1.55 -3.27 0.65
C VAL A 80 -2.54 -4.25 0.01
N LEU A 81 -3.50 -3.74 -0.78
CA LEU A 81 -4.46 -4.56 -1.54
C LEU A 81 -3.77 -5.51 -2.51
N ALA A 82 -2.78 -5.03 -3.25
CA ALA A 82 -2.05 -5.83 -4.23
C ALA A 82 -1.25 -6.95 -3.55
N GLU A 83 -0.55 -6.67 -2.44
CA GLU A 83 0.25 -7.67 -1.75
C GLU A 83 -0.62 -8.74 -1.09
N ALA A 84 -1.70 -8.32 -0.42
CA ALA A 84 -2.66 -9.24 0.16
C ALA A 84 -3.41 -10.07 -0.91
N SER A 85 -3.63 -9.53 -2.12
CA SER A 85 -4.15 -10.33 -3.25
C SER A 85 -3.18 -11.44 -3.66
N LYS A 86 -1.86 -11.18 -3.71
CA LYS A 86 -0.86 -12.23 -3.98
C LYS A 86 -0.86 -13.31 -2.89
N SER A 87 -1.03 -12.92 -1.63
CA SER A 87 -1.16 -13.86 -0.51
C SER A 87 -2.39 -14.75 -0.66
N LEU A 88 -3.54 -14.19 -1.05
CA LEU A 88 -4.77 -14.94 -1.33
C LEU A 88 -4.66 -15.85 -2.57
N GLU A 89 -3.96 -15.42 -3.63
CA GLU A 89 -3.69 -16.26 -4.80
C GLU A 89 -2.85 -17.49 -4.44
N ARG A 90 -1.81 -17.29 -3.62
CA ARG A 90 -0.98 -18.39 -3.09
C ARG A 90 -1.81 -19.34 -2.22
N ALA A 91 -2.64 -18.79 -1.35
CA ALA A 91 -3.57 -19.57 -0.53
C ALA A 91 -4.52 -20.41 -1.38
N LEU A 92 -5.15 -19.81 -2.40
CA LEU A 92 -6.05 -20.51 -3.32
C LEU A 92 -5.32 -21.63 -4.08
N ALA A 93 -4.11 -21.36 -4.57
CA ALA A 93 -3.32 -22.34 -5.28
C ALA A 93 -2.93 -23.53 -4.39
N LEU A 94 -2.65 -23.29 -3.10
CA LEU A 94 -2.37 -24.33 -2.12
C LEU A 94 -3.61 -25.16 -1.81
N VAL A 95 -4.71 -24.54 -1.41
CA VAL A 95 -5.96 -25.23 -1.00
C VAL A 95 -6.51 -26.08 -2.16
N ARG A 96 -6.43 -25.61 -3.41
CA ARG A 96 -6.85 -26.39 -4.58
C ARG A 96 -6.09 -27.72 -4.75
N ARG A 97 -4.87 -27.85 -4.22
CA ARG A 97 -4.11 -29.10 -4.27
C ARG A 97 -4.70 -30.16 -3.34
N CYS A 98 -5.44 -29.75 -2.30
CA CYS A 98 -6.03 -30.63 -1.30
C CYS A 98 -7.26 -31.41 -1.79
N LYS A 99 -7.83 -31.02 -2.94
CA LYS A 99 -8.95 -31.70 -3.59
C LYS A 99 -8.55 -32.99 -4.33
N ARG A 100 -7.32 -33.08 -4.86
CA ARG A 100 -6.93 -34.19 -5.75
C ARG A 100 -6.42 -35.40 -4.97
N SER A 101 -7.31 -36.36 -4.72
CA SER A 101 -7.00 -37.68 -4.17
C SER A 101 -6.17 -38.53 -5.14
N GLY A 102 -4.93 -38.87 -4.75
CA GLY A 102 -4.09 -39.86 -5.42
C GLY A 102 -3.00 -40.38 -4.48
N VAL A 103 -2.87 -41.71 -4.36
CA VAL A 103 -2.04 -42.40 -3.34
C VAL A 103 -0.55 -42.07 -3.45
N LEU A 104 -0.01 -41.96 -4.67
CA LEU A 104 1.40 -41.63 -4.93
C LEU A 104 1.76 -40.16 -4.64
N ARG A 105 0.77 -39.25 -4.69
CA ARG A 105 0.98 -37.83 -4.36
C ARG A 105 0.92 -37.59 -2.84
N ARG A 106 0.17 -38.39 -2.08
CA ARG A 106 0.02 -38.27 -0.62
C ARG A 106 1.36 -38.19 0.12
N VAL A 107 2.33 -39.04 -0.21
CA VAL A 107 3.61 -39.12 0.53
C VAL A 107 4.50 -37.89 0.32
N VAL A 108 4.62 -37.39 -0.92
CA VAL A 108 5.37 -36.16 -1.24
C VAL A 108 4.67 -34.92 -0.68
N THR A 109 3.33 -34.94 -0.56
CA THR A 109 2.56 -33.80 -0.05
C THR A 109 2.61 -33.68 1.48
N ILE A 110 2.92 -34.75 2.24
CA ILE A 110 2.89 -34.71 3.72
C ILE A 110 4.03 -33.86 4.31
N THR A 111 5.26 -34.00 3.82
CA THR A 111 6.40 -33.23 4.35
C THR A 111 6.48 -31.82 3.78
N THR A 112 6.16 -31.63 2.49
CA THR A 112 6.18 -30.32 1.84
C THR A 112 4.91 -29.49 2.12
N GLY A 113 3.76 -30.15 2.29
CA GLY A 113 2.47 -29.50 2.52
C GLY A 113 2.41 -28.72 3.83
N SER A 114 2.92 -29.28 4.95
CA SER A 114 2.94 -28.58 6.24
C SER A 114 3.80 -27.31 6.21
N ALA A 115 4.94 -27.32 5.49
CA ALA A 115 5.77 -26.13 5.31
C ALA A 115 5.08 -25.08 4.41
N ASP A 116 4.41 -25.52 3.35
CA ASP A 116 3.66 -24.63 2.45
C ASP A 116 2.46 -23.97 3.15
N PHE A 117 1.75 -24.71 4.02
CA PHE A 117 0.70 -24.16 4.87
C PHE A 117 1.25 -23.12 5.84
N ARG A 118 2.32 -23.43 6.60
CA ARG A 118 2.94 -22.46 7.51
C ARG A 118 3.35 -21.16 6.82
N LYS A 119 3.97 -21.25 5.63
CA LYS A 119 4.33 -20.08 4.83
C LYS A 119 3.10 -19.30 4.38
N THR A 120 2.06 -19.98 3.93
CA THR A 120 0.82 -19.35 3.47
C THR A 120 0.07 -18.65 4.60
N LEU A 121 -0.04 -19.29 5.76
CA LEU A 121 -0.64 -18.71 6.96
C LEU A 121 0.14 -17.46 7.38
N ALA A 122 1.48 -17.52 7.43
CA ALA A 122 2.31 -16.36 7.74
C ALA A 122 2.12 -15.19 6.76
N LEU A 123 1.94 -15.47 5.45
CA LEU A 123 1.64 -14.44 4.45
C LEU A 123 0.27 -13.80 4.66
N LEU A 124 -0.75 -14.59 5.03
CA LEU A 124 -2.09 -14.07 5.32
C LEU A 124 -2.10 -13.25 6.63
N ASP A 125 -1.38 -13.70 7.66
CA ASP A 125 -1.22 -12.94 8.90
C ASP A 125 -0.48 -11.62 8.69
N ALA A 126 0.59 -11.63 7.88
CA ALA A 126 1.27 -10.40 7.48
C ALA A 126 0.32 -9.45 6.75
N SER A 127 -0.48 -9.97 5.80
CA SER A 127 -1.49 -9.19 5.09
C SER A 127 -2.55 -8.58 6.03
N LEU A 128 -2.95 -9.32 7.08
CA LEU A 128 -3.85 -8.80 8.10
C LEU A 128 -3.19 -7.72 8.96
N ALA A 129 -1.91 -7.86 9.31
CA ALA A 129 -1.18 -6.81 10.03
C ALA A 129 -1.08 -5.53 9.20
N ASP A 130 -0.74 -5.63 7.91
CA ASP A 130 -0.71 -4.50 6.98
C ASP A 130 -2.06 -3.78 6.90
N LEU A 131 -3.16 -4.53 6.84
CA LEU A 131 -4.50 -3.99 6.78
C LEU A 131 -4.94 -3.29 8.07
N ARG A 132 -4.58 -3.84 9.25
CA ARG A 132 -4.85 -3.19 10.55
C ARG A 132 -4.11 -1.86 10.65
N TRP A 133 -2.82 -1.89 10.30
CA TRP A 133 -2.00 -0.68 10.24
C TRP A 133 -2.60 0.35 9.28
N LEU A 134 -2.99 -0.05 8.07
CA LEU A 134 -3.59 0.84 7.09
C LEU A 134 -4.87 1.49 7.63
N ILE A 135 -5.76 0.72 8.26
CA ILE A 135 -7.01 1.26 8.84
C ILE A 135 -6.72 2.26 9.96
N SER A 136 -5.67 2.04 10.76
CA SER A 136 -5.29 2.93 11.86
C SER A 136 -4.89 4.33 11.38
N ILE A 137 -4.26 4.44 10.21
CA ILE A 137 -3.84 5.74 9.64
C ILE A 137 -5.05 6.62 9.32
N TYR A 138 -6.20 6.04 8.98
CA TYR A 138 -7.41 6.78 8.59
C TYR A 138 -8.46 6.88 9.71
N SER A 139 -8.21 6.30 10.89
CA SER A 139 -9.15 6.31 12.03
C SER A 139 -8.42 6.69 13.32
N PRO A 140 -7.99 7.96 13.49
CA PRO A 140 -7.22 8.38 14.66
C PRO A 140 -8.05 8.43 15.96
N ASP A 141 -9.38 8.54 15.87
CA ASP A 141 -10.28 8.75 17.02
C ASP A 141 -10.73 7.45 17.72
N ASP A 142 -10.52 6.29 17.09
CA ASP A 142 -10.71 5.02 17.80
C ASP A 142 -9.51 4.84 18.73
N ASP A 143 -9.75 4.64 20.03
CA ASP A 143 -8.79 4.30 21.12
C ASP A 143 -7.95 3.01 20.85
N SER A 144 -7.89 2.59 19.59
CA SER A 144 -6.92 1.66 19.04
C SER A 144 -5.56 2.35 19.05
N GLY A 145 -4.92 2.34 20.22
CA GLY A 145 -3.60 2.88 20.47
C GLY A 145 -2.68 2.70 19.25
N ALA A 146 -2.01 3.78 18.88
CA ALA A 146 -1.14 3.89 17.71
C ALA A 146 -0.46 2.55 17.42
N VAL A 147 -0.58 2.05 16.20
CA VAL A 147 0.15 0.85 15.79
C VAL A 147 1.65 1.20 15.80
N ILE A 148 2.29 1.00 16.95
CA ILE A 148 3.72 1.33 17.22
C ILE A 148 4.65 0.41 16.40
N SER A 149 4.13 -0.70 15.85
CA SER A 149 4.88 -1.61 15.00
C SER A 149 4.81 -1.22 13.53
N LEU A 150 5.95 -1.26 12.85
CA LEU A 150 6.00 -1.16 11.38
C LEU A 150 5.13 -2.26 10.74
N PRO A 151 4.36 -1.94 9.69
CA PRO A 151 3.61 -2.95 8.95
C PRO A 151 4.58 -3.86 8.18
N PRO A 152 4.33 -5.17 8.10
CA PRO A 152 5.15 -6.10 7.32
C PRO A 152 5.50 -5.63 5.89
N ILE A 153 4.58 -4.97 5.18
CA ILE A 153 4.80 -4.43 3.83
C ILE A 153 5.91 -3.38 3.76
N ALA A 154 6.18 -2.68 4.85
CA ALA A 154 7.24 -1.67 4.96
C ALA A 154 8.44 -2.16 5.78
N SER A 155 8.51 -3.44 6.13
CA SER A 155 9.59 -4.00 6.96
C SER A 155 10.98 -3.86 6.32
N THR A 156 11.05 -3.88 4.98
CA THR A 156 12.30 -3.71 4.22
C THR A 156 12.66 -2.24 3.99
N ASP A 157 11.68 -1.35 4.06
CA ASP A 157 11.87 0.09 3.86
C ASP A 157 10.94 0.89 4.79
N PRO A 158 11.35 1.07 6.07
CA PRO A 158 10.53 1.73 7.09
C PRO A 158 10.10 3.15 6.71
N ILE A 159 10.87 3.82 5.85
CA ILE A 159 10.56 5.16 5.34
C ILE A 159 9.19 5.20 4.67
N LEU A 160 8.80 4.14 3.95
CA LEU A 160 7.47 4.06 3.33
C LEU A 160 6.35 4.11 4.37
N SER A 161 6.53 3.45 5.52
CA SER A 161 5.54 3.50 6.60
C SER A 161 5.36 4.92 7.12
N TRP A 162 6.45 5.66 7.32
CA TRP A 162 6.36 7.04 7.81
C TRP A 162 5.73 7.98 6.79
N VAL A 163 6.17 7.90 5.52
CA VAL A 163 5.59 8.72 4.44
C VAL A 163 4.10 8.44 4.28
N TRP A 164 3.69 7.16 4.31
CA TRP A 164 2.28 6.79 4.23
C TRP A 164 1.46 7.17 5.46
N SER A 165 2.07 7.37 6.63
CA SER A 165 1.38 7.93 7.78
C SER A 165 1.25 9.46 7.70
N TYR A 166 2.28 10.17 7.24
CA TYR A 166 2.28 11.65 7.23
C TYR A 166 1.44 12.24 6.09
N LEU A 167 1.44 11.64 4.90
CA LEU A 167 0.73 12.20 3.74
C LEU A 167 -0.80 12.25 3.91
N PRO A 168 -1.48 11.21 4.42
CA PRO A 168 -2.90 11.28 4.76
C PRO A 168 -3.19 12.35 5.82
N THR A 169 -2.33 12.48 6.84
CA THR A 169 -2.49 13.50 7.89
C THR A 169 -2.48 14.89 7.29
N ILE A 170 -1.56 15.20 6.38
CA ILE A 170 -1.49 16.49 5.69
C ILE A 170 -2.75 16.80 4.90
N HIS A 171 -3.34 15.81 4.24
CA HIS A 171 -4.48 15.98 3.35
C HIS A 171 -5.82 16.06 4.10
N SER A 172 -5.98 15.30 5.19
CA SER A 172 -7.26 15.12 5.84
C SER A 172 -7.63 16.32 6.71
N ALA A 173 -8.78 16.93 6.40
CA ALA A 173 -9.38 18.00 7.19
C ALA A 173 -9.90 17.54 8.57
N ALA A 174 -9.91 16.23 8.83
CA ALA A 174 -10.30 15.68 10.12
C ALA A 174 -9.19 15.79 11.19
N HIS A 175 -7.93 15.98 10.80
CA HIS A 175 -6.82 16.16 11.76
C HIS A 175 -6.73 17.60 12.24
N HIS A 176 -6.18 17.77 13.45
CA HIS A 176 -5.97 19.08 14.03
C HIS A 176 -4.93 19.86 13.18
N PRO A 177 -5.05 21.19 13.02
CA PRO A 177 -4.05 21.99 12.30
C PRO A 177 -2.60 21.77 12.77
N ALA A 178 -2.40 21.49 14.05
CA ALA A 178 -1.11 21.17 14.64
C ALA A 178 -0.54 19.85 14.07
N ASP A 179 -1.32 18.77 14.04
CA ASP A 179 -0.89 17.47 13.50
C ASP A 179 -0.49 17.58 12.02
N ARG A 180 -1.18 18.43 11.26
CA ARG A 180 -0.86 18.68 9.84
C ARG A 180 0.48 19.41 9.68
N ALA A 181 0.77 20.37 10.56
CA ALA A 181 2.06 21.05 10.60
C ALA A 181 3.19 20.10 11.02
N GLU A 182 2.97 19.29 12.06
CA GLU A 182 3.94 18.29 12.52
C GLU A 182 4.24 17.23 11.44
N ALA A 183 3.22 16.73 10.76
CA ALA A 183 3.40 15.76 9.67
C ALA A 183 4.21 16.37 8.51
N ALA A 184 3.93 17.62 8.12
CA ALA A 184 4.70 18.31 7.10
C ALA A 184 6.16 18.56 7.53
N GLN A 185 6.38 18.95 8.79
CA GLN A 185 7.73 19.13 9.34
C GLN A 185 8.50 17.80 9.40
N ALA A 186 7.83 16.69 9.74
CA ALA A 186 8.43 15.37 9.74
C ALA A 186 8.87 14.95 8.32
N LEU A 187 8.07 15.25 7.30
CA LEU A 187 8.48 15.04 5.90
C LEU A 187 9.64 15.94 5.48
N ALA A 188 9.69 17.18 5.95
CA ALA A 188 10.83 18.08 5.71
C ALA A 188 12.13 17.50 6.27
N ASN A 189 12.09 16.98 7.49
CA ASN A 189 13.24 16.33 8.13
C ASN A 189 13.67 15.07 7.36
N LEU A 190 12.72 14.20 7.01
CA LEU A 190 13.02 13.01 6.20
C LEU A 190 13.66 13.37 4.85
N ALA A 191 13.19 14.44 4.20
CA ALA A 191 13.75 14.93 2.94
C ALA A 191 15.18 15.49 3.12
N LEU A 192 15.48 16.13 4.25
CA LEU A 192 16.82 16.65 4.53
C LEU A 192 17.86 15.54 4.75
N ASP A 193 17.45 14.39 5.28
CA ASP A 193 18.37 13.31 5.61
C ASP A 193 19.15 12.78 4.40
N ASN A 194 18.48 12.55 3.25
CA ASN A 194 19.12 12.07 2.02
C ASN A 194 18.20 12.13 0.78
N ASP A 195 18.79 12.03 -0.41
CA ASP A 195 18.05 12.09 -1.69
C ASP A 195 17.14 10.88 -1.95
N ARG A 196 17.44 9.70 -1.38
CA ARG A 196 16.56 8.52 -1.48
C ARG A 196 15.22 8.81 -0.80
N ASN A 197 15.21 9.44 0.36
CA ASN A 197 13.99 9.83 1.06
C ASN A 197 13.20 10.89 0.27
N LYS A 198 13.88 11.89 -0.31
CA LYS A 198 13.24 12.88 -1.20
C LYS A 198 12.52 12.20 -2.35
N LYS A 199 13.20 11.25 -3.00
CA LYS A 199 12.64 10.46 -4.09
C LYS A 199 11.40 9.68 -3.66
N ILE A 200 11.44 9.00 -2.51
CA ILE A 200 10.28 8.27 -1.97
C ILE A 200 9.11 9.23 -1.74
N ILE A 201 9.32 10.38 -1.09
CA ILE A 201 8.25 11.36 -0.82
C ILE A 201 7.59 11.82 -2.13
N LEU A 202 8.38 12.11 -3.17
CA LEU A 202 7.87 12.50 -4.49
C LEU A 202 7.15 11.34 -5.19
N GLU A 203 7.74 10.15 -5.18
CA GLU A 203 7.17 8.93 -5.74
C GLU A 203 5.91 8.46 -5.00
N GLU A 204 5.67 8.94 -3.79
CA GLU A 204 4.42 8.74 -3.04
C GLU A 204 3.44 9.90 -3.22
N GLY A 205 3.72 10.87 -4.10
CA GLY A 205 2.79 11.97 -4.37
C GLY A 205 2.78 13.04 -3.28
N GLY A 206 3.88 13.22 -2.55
CA GLY A 206 3.98 14.24 -1.53
C GLY A 206 3.92 15.67 -2.06
N ALA A 207 4.44 15.91 -3.27
CA ALA A 207 4.47 17.24 -3.89
C ALA A 207 3.08 17.92 -3.98
N PRO A 208 2.05 17.32 -4.62
CA PRO A 208 0.73 17.95 -4.71
C PRO A 208 0.07 18.17 -3.34
N LEU A 209 0.29 17.27 -2.37
CA LEU A 209 -0.27 17.40 -1.02
C LEU A 209 0.39 18.53 -0.23
N LEU A 210 1.72 18.67 -0.32
CA LEU A 210 2.47 19.76 0.29
C LEU A 210 2.14 21.12 -0.36
N LEU A 211 1.96 21.16 -1.68
CA LEU A 211 1.54 22.37 -2.39
C LEU A 211 0.12 22.81 -1.97
N ALA A 212 -0.81 21.85 -1.83
CA ALA A 212 -2.14 22.13 -1.31
C ALA A 212 -2.09 22.64 0.13
N LEU A 213 -1.26 22.04 1.00
CA LEU A 213 -1.07 22.51 2.37
C LEU A 213 -0.44 23.91 2.44
N LEU A 214 0.49 24.23 1.54
CA LEU A 214 1.10 25.55 1.45
C LEU A 214 0.06 26.63 1.06
N ARG A 215 -0.84 26.31 0.12
CA ARG A 215 -1.84 27.26 -0.39
C ARG A 215 -3.04 27.42 0.55
N ASP A 216 -3.60 26.30 0.97
CA ASP A 216 -4.89 26.23 1.67
C ASP A 216 -4.72 25.69 3.11
N GLY A 217 -3.50 25.78 3.65
CA GLY A 217 -3.19 25.28 4.98
C GLY A 217 -4.04 25.95 6.07
N PRO A 218 -4.46 25.18 7.10
CA PRO A 218 -5.39 25.68 8.13
C PRO A 218 -4.74 26.61 9.15
N SER A 219 -3.41 26.72 9.13
CA SER A 219 -2.63 27.61 10.00
C SER A 219 -1.36 28.08 9.30
N ILE A 220 -0.79 29.20 9.76
CA ILE A 220 0.49 29.70 9.29
C ILE A 220 1.60 28.66 9.54
N ASP A 221 1.60 27.99 10.68
CA ASP A 221 2.58 26.94 11.01
C ASP A 221 2.54 25.78 10.01
N ALA A 222 1.34 25.35 9.59
CA ALA A 222 1.19 24.31 8.59
C ALA A 222 1.73 24.75 7.21
N GLN A 223 1.50 26.01 6.83
CA GLN A 223 2.03 26.58 5.59
C GLN A 223 3.56 26.72 5.63
N ILE A 224 4.13 27.16 6.77
CA ILE A 224 5.58 27.24 6.97
C ILE A 224 6.21 25.85 6.88
N ALA A 225 5.64 24.85 7.57
CA ALA A 225 6.13 23.48 7.51
C ALA A 225 6.04 22.89 6.10
N ALA A 226 4.96 23.17 5.36
CA ALA A 226 4.82 22.79 3.96
C ALA A 226 5.90 23.44 3.07
N ALA A 227 6.17 24.74 3.25
CA ALA A 227 7.22 25.46 2.54
C ALA A 227 8.60 24.85 2.83
N ALA A 228 8.88 24.52 4.10
CA ALA A 228 10.13 23.87 4.49
C ALA A 228 10.29 22.52 3.82
N ALA A 229 9.25 21.68 3.80
CA ALA A 229 9.29 20.38 3.13
C ALA A 229 9.54 20.52 1.61
N LEU A 230 8.85 21.44 0.95
CA LEU A 230 9.04 21.72 -0.48
C LEU A 230 10.45 22.23 -0.79
N ALA A 231 11.00 23.11 0.05
CA ALA A 231 12.38 23.59 -0.08
C ALA A 231 13.40 22.46 0.09
N SER A 232 13.20 21.58 1.07
CA SER A 232 14.03 20.39 1.28
C SER A 232 14.01 19.45 0.08
N LEU A 233 12.83 19.23 -0.53
CA LEU A 233 12.70 18.43 -1.75
C LEU A 233 13.39 19.08 -2.96
N ALA A 234 13.27 20.41 -3.10
CA ALA A 234 13.84 21.20 -4.19
C ALA A 234 15.37 21.40 -4.11
N SER A 235 15.99 21.07 -2.97
CA SER A 235 17.45 21.18 -2.79
C SER A 235 18.26 20.30 -3.76
N ALA A 236 17.62 19.30 -4.37
CA ALA A 236 18.19 18.47 -5.42
C ALA A 236 17.67 18.92 -6.81
N PRO A 237 18.54 19.36 -7.75
CA PRO A 237 18.13 19.92 -9.04
C PRO A 237 17.19 19.03 -9.87
N GLU A 238 17.38 17.72 -9.80
CA GLU A 238 16.58 16.70 -10.49
C GLU A 238 15.11 16.67 -10.04
N HIS A 239 14.82 17.12 -8.81
CA HIS A 239 13.48 17.13 -8.24
C HIS A 239 12.71 18.42 -8.54
N VAL A 240 13.40 19.49 -8.90
CA VAL A 240 12.80 20.79 -9.24
C VAL A 240 11.83 20.65 -10.42
N ALA A 241 12.19 19.86 -11.43
CA ALA A 241 11.32 19.62 -12.59
C ALA A 241 9.99 18.93 -12.21
N VAL A 242 10.02 18.02 -11.23
CA VAL A 242 8.81 17.35 -10.72
C VAL A 242 7.91 18.35 -10.00
N LEU A 243 8.48 19.15 -9.09
CA LEU A 243 7.73 20.17 -8.35
C LEU A 243 7.11 21.23 -9.27
N LEU A 244 7.87 21.71 -10.26
CA LEU A 244 7.38 22.68 -11.25
C LEU A 244 6.24 22.12 -12.10
N ARG A 245 6.27 20.83 -12.42
CA ARG A 245 5.18 20.17 -13.15
C ARG A 245 3.89 20.17 -12.34
N GLU A 246 3.96 19.84 -11.06
CA GLU A 246 2.80 19.82 -10.17
C GLU A 246 2.22 21.23 -9.95
N LEU A 247 3.08 22.26 -9.84
CA LEU A 247 2.66 23.66 -9.79
C LEU A 247 1.92 24.14 -11.04
N ALA A 248 2.23 23.56 -12.21
CA ALA A 248 1.61 23.92 -13.48
C ALA A 248 0.23 23.29 -13.69
N ILE A 249 -0.19 22.37 -12.81
CA ILE A 249 -1.52 21.75 -12.86
C ILE A 249 -2.47 22.61 -12.02
N PRO A 250 -3.48 23.28 -12.63
CA PRO A 250 -4.45 24.03 -11.86
C PRO A 250 -5.25 23.10 -10.94
N PRO A 251 -5.62 23.54 -9.73
CA PRO A 251 -6.39 22.71 -8.80
C PRO A 251 -7.74 22.31 -9.42
N SER A 252 -8.07 21.03 -9.30
CA SER A 252 -9.38 20.46 -9.64
C SER A 252 -10.43 20.76 -8.58
#